data_AF-A0A969PTN3-F1
#
_entry.id   AF-A0A969PTN3-F1
#
_cell.length_a   1.000
_cell.length_b   1.000
_cell.length_c   1.000
_cell.angle_alpha   90.00
_cell.angle_beta   90.00
_cell.angle_gamma   90.00
#
_symmetry.space_group_name_H-M   'P 1'
#
loop_
_entity.id
_entity.type
_entity.pdbx_description
1 polymer ?
#
loop_
_entity_poly.entity_id
_entity_poly.type
_entity_poly.pdbx_seq_one_letter_code
_entity_poly.pdbx_strand_id
1 'polypeptide(L)'
;MLVTTIYVSSEHYFYFWDFVNYPNQTSELVSVLRRSPLEGIWRLYTSLSLDYSQLPCLPLIPFFFIFGESRLVFIVACALVYIVPFTLVTGAIATKIIPIYPRIVFWSTAFVTLLIPSTWTALLRGYPDIGSAVLIGLAALIYLQDVRLKTWWKAPL
;
A
#
# COMPACT_ATOMS: atom_id res chain seq x y z
N MET A 1 -6.49 -12.31 -1.53
CA MET A 1 -5.75 -12.88 -2.68
C MET A 1 -6.66 -13.67 -3.60
N LEU A 2 -7.48 -14.61 -3.11
CA LEU A 2 -8.46 -15.27 -3.99
C LEU A 2 -9.41 -14.27 -4.67
N VAL A 3 -9.94 -13.31 -3.90
CA VAL A 3 -10.83 -12.24 -4.41
C VAL A 3 -10.15 -11.39 -5.49
N THR A 4 -8.89 -10.98 -5.29
CA THR A 4 -8.14 -10.21 -6.28
C THR A 4 -7.88 -11.01 -7.55
N THR A 5 -7.55 -12.30 -7.42
CA THR A 5 -7.33 -13.18 -8.58
C THR A 5 -8.62 -13.37 -9.37
N ILE A 6 -9.73 -13.68 -8.71
CA ILE A 6 -11.04 -13.85 -9.35
C ILE A 6 -11.43 -12.55 -10.07
N TYR A 7 -11.34 -11.42 -9.37
CA TYR A 7 -11.68 -10.11 -9.93
C TYR A 7 -10.87 -9.82 -11.20
N VAL A 8 -9.54 -9.85 -11.12
CA VAL A 8 -8.65 -9.54 -12.26
C VAL A 8 -8.84 -10.52 -13.41
N SER A 9 -9.04 -11.82 -13.12
CA SER A 9 -9.29 -12.82 -14.16
C SER A 9 -10.62 -12.64 -14.89
N SER A 10 -11.57 -11.92 -14.29
CA SER A 10 -12.89 -11.62 -14.85
C SER A 10 -12.96 -10.28 -15.58
N GLU A 11 -11.87 -9.51 -15.64
CA GLU A 11 -11.85 -8.20 -16.29
C GLU A 11 -11.78 -8.37 -17.82
N HIS A 12 -12.84 -7.96 -18.52
CA HIS A 12 -12.90 -7.89 -19.99
C HIS A 12 -13.13 -6.46 -20.46
N TYR A 13 -12.19 -5.55 -20.16
CA TYR A 13 -12.26 -4.16 -20.62
C TYR A 13 -10.88 -3.53 -20.77
N PHE A 14 -10.78 -2.49 -21.60
CA PHE A 14 -9.56 -1.71 -21.75
C PHE A 14 -9.43 -0.72 -20.58
N TYR A 15 -8.33 -0.78 -19.83
CA TYR A 15 -8.05 0.20 -18.78
C TYR A 15 -7.71 1.56 -19.39
N PHE A 16 -8.25 2.62 -18.80
CA PHE A 16 -8.09 3.99 -19.26
C PHE A 16 -7.55 4.87 -18.13
N TRP A 17 -6.67 5.82 -18.46
CA TRP A 17 -6.07 6.81 -17.55
C TRP A 17 -5.36 6.15 -16.35
N ASP A 18 -5.77 6.48 -15.13
CA ASP A 18 -5.05 6.12 -13.91
C ASP A 18 -5.11 4.63 -13.62
N PHE A 19 -6.11 3.90 -14.14
CA PHE A 19 -6.27 2.47 -13.90
C PHE A 19 -5.10 1.62 -14.43
N VAL A 20 -4.40 2.14 -15.45
CA VAL A 20 -3.23 1.50 -16.06
C VAL A 20 -1.92 2.21 -15.72
N ASN A 21 -2.00 3.46 -15.24
CA ASN A 21 -0.85 4.33 -15.06
C ASN A 21 0.16 3.76 -14.05
N TYR A 22 -0.23 3.52 -12.80
CA TYR A 22 0.68 2.96 -11.78
C TYR A 22 1.19 1.54 -12.09
N PRO A 23 0.36 0.60 -12.60
CA PRO A 23 0.86 -0.68 -13.09
C PRO A 23 1.94 -0.54 -14.17
N ASN A 24 1.72 0.35 -15.16
CA ASN A 24 2.69 0.58 -16.23
C ASN A 24 3.95 1.25 -15.71
N GLN A 25 3.82 2.28 -14.88
CA GLN A 25 4.97 2.95 -14.26
C GLN A 25 5.81 1.99 -13.40
N THR A 26 5.17 1.05 -12.70
CA THR A 26 5.88 0.01 -11.92
C THR A 26 6.63 -0.94 -12.83
N SER A 27 5.99 -1.42 -13.89
CA SER A 27 6.60 -2.32 -14.88
C SER A 27 7.79 -1.63 -15.56
N GLU A 28 7.62 -0.37 -15.97
CA GLU A 28 8.67 0.41 -16.60
C GLU A 28 9.85 0.66 -15.65
N LEU A 29 9.58 1.05 -14.40
CA LEU A 29 10.62 1.23 -13.37
C LEU A 29 11.40 -0.08 -13.13
N VAL A 30 10.71 -1.22 -13.03
CA VAL A 30 11.34 -2.54 -12.91
C VAL A 30 12.20 -2.83 -14.14
N SER A 31 11.72 -2.55 -15.35
CA SER A 31 12.46 -2.79 -16.59
C SER A 31 13.75 -1.98 -16.67
N VAL A 32 13.74 -0.71 -16.21
CA VAL A 32 14.92 0.15 -16.15
C VAL A 32 15.88 -0.36 -15.07
N LEU A 33 15.38 -0.70 -13.89
CA LEU A 33 16.20 -1.24 -12.79
C LEU A 33 16.90 -2.56 -13.18
N ARG A 34 16.26 -3.43 -13.97
CA ARG A 34 16.88 -4.65 -14.50
C ARG A 34 18.06 -4.37 -15.42
N ARG A 35 17.98 -3.28 -16.21
CA ARG A 35 19.02 -2.90 -17.17
C ARG A 35 20.15 -2.13 -16.50
N SER A 36 19.80 -1.16 -15.66
CA SER A 36 20.72 -0.27 -14.96
C SER A 36 20.12 0.19 -13.63
N PRO A 37 20.59 -0.36 -12.49
CA PRO A 37 20.09 0.05 -11.18
C PRO A 37 20.26 1.55 -10.90
N LEU A 38 21.37 2.13 -11.33
CA LEU A 38 21.66 3.56 -11.14
C LEU A 38 20.67 4.44 -11.92
N GLU A 39 20.37 4.06 -13.17
CA GLU A 39 19.40 4.76 -14.00
C GLU A 39 17.98 4.65 -13.42
N GLY A 40 17.62 3.49 -12.88
CA GLY A 40 16.33 3.31 -12.21
C GLY A 40 16.17 4.18 -10.95
N ILE A 41 17.23 4.32 -10.15
CA ILE A 41 17.23 5.22 -8.99
C ILE A 41 17.15 6.69 -9.43
N TRP A 42 17.88 7.07 -10.48
CA TRP A 42 17.82 8.43 -11.01
C TRP A 42 16.44 8.76 -11.58
N ARG A 43 15.82 7.80 -12.26
CA ARG A 43 14.45 7.91 -12.76
C ARG A 43 13.44 8.08 -11.63
N LEU A 44 13.59 7.31 -10.55
CA LEU A 44 12.76 7.47 -9.36
C LEU A 44 12.91 8.87 -8.75
N TYR A 45 14.15 9.35 -8.60
CA TYR A 45 14.42 10.69 -8.06
C TYR A 45 13.80 11.80 -8.91
N THR A 46 13.96 11.73 -10.22
CA THR A 46 13.37 12.70 -11.15
C THR A 46 11.84 12.62 -11.20
N SER A 47 11.24 11.45 -10.94
CA SER A 47 9.78 11.32 -10.85
C SER A 47 9.16 12.11 -9.70
N LEU A 48 9.94 12.49 -8.67
CA LEU A 48 9.45 13.26 -7.52
C LEU A 48 9.02 14.68 -7.90
N SER A 49 9.51 15.23 -9.02
CA SER A 49 9.13 16.55 -9.51
C SER A 49 8.02 16.51 -10.57
N LEU A 50 7.47 15.33 -10.87
CA LEU A 50 6.35 15.16 -11.81
C LEU A 50 5.03 15.09 -11.05
N ASP A 51 3.92 15.32 -11.76
CA ASP A 51 2.56 15.22 -11.18
C ASP A 51 2.27 13.83 -10.61
N TYR A 52 2.83 12.77 -11.22
CA TYR A 52 2.76 11.39 -10.74
C TYR A 52 4.14 10.90 -10.30
N SER A 53 4.32 10.80 -8.99
CA SER A 53 5.52 10.19 -8.41
C SER A 53 5.51 8.67 -8.53
N GLN A 54 6.67 8.08 -8.84
CA GLN A 54 6.90 6.63 -8.85
C GLN A 54 7.23 6.06 -7.46
N LEU A 55 7.23 6.89 -6.41
CA LEU A 55 7.53 6.48 -5.04
C LEU A 55 6.63 5.32 -4.55
N PRO A 56 5.30 5.31 -4.82
CA PRO A 56 4.45 4.18 -4.43
C PRO A 56 4.74 2.88 -5.19
N CYS A 57 5.54 2.91 -6.26
CA CYS A 57 5.91 1.70 -7.00
C CYS A 57 7.07 0.96 -6.33
N LEU A 58 7.89 1.66 -5.53
CA LEU A 58 9.13 1.12 -4.97
C LEU A 58 8.94 -0.14 -4.12
N PRO A 59 8.02 -0.19 -3.13
CA PRO A 59 7.87 -1.39 -2.32
C PRO A 59 7.18 -2.54 -3.05
N LEU A 60 6.69 -2.33 -4.29
CA LEU A 60 6.10 -3.36 -5.15
C LEU A 60 7.16 -4.09 -6.01
N ILE A 61 8.33 -3.48 -6.22
CA ILE A 61 9.41 -3.98 -7.09
C ILE A 61 9.81 -5.45 -6.78
N PRO A 62 9.99 -5.88 -5.51
CA PRO A 62 10.40 -7.25 -5.23
C PRO A 62 9.41 -8.29 -5.77
N PHE A 63 8.11 -7.99 -5.75
CA PHE A 63 7.08 -8.89 -6.28
C PHE A 63 7.19 -9.05 -7.79
N PHE A 64 7.53 -7.98 -8.51
CA PHE A 64 7.76 -8.02 -9.95
C PHE A 64 9.04 -8.77 -10.32
N PHE A 65 10.07 -8.74 -9.48
CA PHE A 65 11.26 -9.58 -9.68
C PHE A 65 10.98 -11.07 -9.48
N ILE A 66 10.14 -11.43 -8.51
CA ILE A 66 9.85 -12.83 -8.17
C ILE A 66 8.77 -13.45 -9.07
N PHE A 67 7.66 -12.73 -9.30
CA PHE A 67 6.47 -13.26 -9.97
C PHE A 67 6.29 -12.76 -11.41
N GLY A 68 7.17 -11.87 -11.87
CA GLY A 68 7.11 -11.28 -13.21
C GLY A 68 6.18 -10.07 -13.31
N GLU A 69 6.15 -9.50 -14.51
CA GLU A 69 5.43 -8.25 -14.80
C GLU A 69 4.00 -8.59 -15.24
N SER A 70 3.01 -8.36 -14.38
CA SER A 70 1.60 -8.50 -14.74
C SER A 70 0.71 -7.61 -13.86
N ARG A 71 -0.48 -7.27 -14.38
CA ARG A 71 -1.49 -6.53 -13.60
C ARG A 71 -1.91 -7.30 -12.33
N LEU A 72 -2.03 -8.62 -12.42
CA LEU A 72 -2.36 -9.45 -11.26
C LEU A 72 -1.29 -9.34 -10.17
N VAL A 73 -0.01 -9.44 -10.56
CA VAL A 73 1.12 -9.27 -9.63
C VAL A 73 1.09 -7.88 -8.98
N PHE A 74 0.82 -6.83 -9.76
CA PHE A 74 0.64 -5.48 -9.21
C PHE A 74 -0.44 -5.41 -8.14
N ILE A 75 -1.65 -5.89 -8.43
CA ILE A 75 -2.79 -5.80 -7.52
C ILE A 75 -2.54 -6.63 -6.25
N VAL A 76 -1.98 -7.83 -6.40
CA VAL A 76 -1.61 -8.70 -5.26
C VAL A 76 -0.52 -8.04 -4.40
N ALA A 77 0.51 -7.46 -5.03
CA ALA A 77 1.57 -6.74 -4.34
C ALA A 77 1.01 -5.54 -3.56
N CYS A 78 0.15 -4.72 -4.17
CA CYS A 78 -0.52 -3.62 -3.48
C CYS A 78 -1.35 -4.12 -2.29
N ALA A 79 -2.05 -5.25 -2.43
CA ALA A 79 -2.86 -5.78 -1.33
C ALA A 79 -1.98 -6.22 -0.15
N LEU A 80 -0.81 -6.80 -0.42
CA LEU A 80 0.16 -7.21 0.60
C LEU A 80 0.89 -6.02 1.23
N VAL A 81 1.29 -5.04 0.43
CA VAL A 81 2.14 -3.91 0.86
C VAL A 81 1.31 -2.78 1.45
N TYR A 82 0.06 -2.61 1.06
CA TYR A 82 -0.78 -1.49 1.50
C TYR A 82 -1.98 -1.92 2.34
N ILE A 83 -2.81 -2.85 1.86
CA ILE A 83 -4.02 -3.25 2.62
C ILE A 83 -3.64 -3.95 3.93
N VAL A 84 -2.72 -4.92 3.90
CA VAL A 84 -2.36 -5.65 5.12
C VAL A 84 -1.78 -4.72 6.19
N PRO A 85 -0.79 -3.85 5.91
CA PRO A 85 -0.33 -2.88 6.90
C PRO A 85 -1.43 -1.92 7.34
N PHE A 86 -2.29 -1.47 6.43
CA PHE A 86 -3.38 -0.56 6.76
C PHE A 86 -4.33 -1.16 7.80
N THR A 87 -4.79 -2.40 7.60
CA THR A 87 -5.71 -3.05 8.55
C THR A 87 -5.07 -3.28 9.92
N LEU A 88 -3.78 -3.62 9.96
CA LEU A 88 -3.03 -3.79 11.20
C LEU A 88 -2.86 -2.45 11.95
N VAL A 89 -2.57 -1.38 11.24
CA VAL A 89 -2.45 -0.03 11.81
C VAL A 89 -3.79 0.44 12.36
N THR A 90 -4.89 0.25 11.63
CA THR A 90 -6.24 0.58 12.13
C THR A 90 -6.58 -0.24 13.38
N GLY A 91 -6.25 -1.54 13.41
CA GLY A 91 -6.40 -2.38 14.60
C GLY A 91 -5.59 -1.85 15.79
N ALA A 92 -4.34 -1.44 15.57
CA ALA A 92 -3.49 -0.87 16.61
C ALA A 92 -4.07 0.45 17.17
N ILE A 93 -4.54 1.35 16.30
CA ILE A 93 -5.22 2.59 16.70
C ILE A 93 -6.46 2.27 17.55
N ALA A 94 -7.29 1.32 17.12
CA ALA A 94 -8.50 0.95 17.84
C ALA A 94 -8.21 0.44 19.25
N THR A 95 -7.14 -0.33 19.46
CA THR A 95 -6.74 -0.77 20.81
C THR A 95 -6.28 0.36 21.72
N LYS A 96 -5.80 1.47 21.18
CA LYS A 96 -5.45 2.66 21.97
C LYS A 96 -6.70 3.44 22.40
N ILE A 97 -7.76 3.39 21.59
CA ILE A 97 -9.02 4.07 21.87
C ILE A 97 -9.92 3.23 22.79
N ILE A 98 -9.97 1.91 22.56
CA ILE A 98 -10.78 0.96 23.32
C ILE A 98 -9.84 -0.01 24.07
N PRO A 99 -9.47 0.29 25.33
CA PRO A 99 -8.47 -0.50 26.06
C PRO A 99 -9.02 -1.82 26.62
N ILE A 100 -10.31 -2.11 26.42
CA ILE A 100 -10.99 -3.30 26.93
C ILE A 100 -10.81 -4.44 25.92
N TYR A 101 -10.33 -5.61 26.38
CA TYR A 101 -10.02 -6.78 25.55
C TYR A 101 -9.18 -6.45 24.30
N PRO A 102 -7.96 -5.91 24.45
CA PRO A 102 -7.19 -5.32 23.35
C PRO A 102 -6.93 -6.30 22.20
N ARG A 103 -6.70 -7.58 22.49
CA ARG A 103 -6.50 -8.60 21.45
C ARG A 103 -7.74 -8.79 20.58
N ILE A 104 -8.94 -8.78 21.17
CA ILE A 104 -10.20 -8.94 20.44
C ILE A 104 -10.45 -7.69 19.60
N VAL A 105 -10.31 -6.50 20.20
CA VAL A 105 -10.47 -5.21 19.50
C VAL A 105 -9.53 -5.08 18.32
N PHE A 106 -8.26 -5.47 18.48
CA PHE A 106 -7.27 -5.43 17.41
C PHE A 106 -7.71 -6.26 16.20
N TRP A 107 -7.95 -7.56 16.42
CA TRP A 107 -8.25 -8.48 15.34
C TRP A 107 -9.64 -8.27 14.75
N SER A 108 -10.64 -7.90 15.55
CA SER A 108 -11.97 -7.58 15.05
C SER A 108 -11.94 -6.33 14.18
N THR A 109 -11.23 -5.28 14.59
CA THR A 109 -11.10 -4.05 13.81
C THR A 109 -10.30 -4.28 12.53
N ALA A 110 -9.19 -5.01 12.59
CA ALA A 110 -8.40 -5.34 11.40
C ALA A 110 -9.25 -6.14 10.39
N PHE A 111 -10.03 -7.12 10.87
CA PHE A 111 -10.93 -7.91 10.03
C PHE A 111 -12.06 -7.07 9.43
N VAL A 112 -12.74 -6.23 10.23
CA VAL A 112 -13.80 -5.35 9.74
C VAL A 112 -13.27 -4.35 8.72
N THR A 113 -12.07 -3.81 8.94
CA THR A 113 -11.41 -2.88 7.99
C THR A 113 -11.16 -3.56 6.64
N LEU A 114 -10.80 -4.85 6.65
CA LEU A 114 -10.66 -5.66 5.46
C LEU A 114 -12.01 -5.87 4.74
N LEU A 115 -13.15 -5.74 5.40
CA LEU A 115 -14.47 -5.90 4.75
C LEU A 115 -15.02 -4.61 4.16
N ILE A 116 -14.36 -3.46 4.39
CA ILE A 116 -14.83 -2.18 3.89
C ILE A 116 -14.66 -2.13 2.36
N PRO A 117 -15.73 -1.96 1.56
CA PRO A 117 -15.63 -1.98 0.10
C PRO A 117 -14.72 -0.88 -0.48
N SER A 118 -14.65 0.29 0.17
CA SER A 118 -13.82 1.40 -0.29
C SER A 118 -12.32 1.07 -0.29
N THR A 119 -11.85 0.19 0.60
CA THR A 119 -10.44 -0.23 0.61
C THR A 119 -10.12 -1.13 -0.58
N TRP A 120 -11.07 -1.96 -1.03
CA TRP A 120 -10.83 -2.83 -2.19
C TRP A 120 -11.01 -2.10 -3.51
N THR A 121 -12.02 -1.24 -3.63
CA THR A 121 -12.35 -0.60 -4.92
C THR A 121 -11.19 0.25 -5.46
N ALA A 122 -10.53 1.06 -4.63
CA ALA A 122 -9.37 1.85 -5.04
C ALA A 122 -8.21 0.94 -5.50
N LEU A 123 -7.93 -0.11 -4.73
CA LEU A 123 -6.84 -1.03 -5.03
C LEU A 123 -7.06 -1.87 -6.30
N LEU A 124 -8.26 -2.43 -6.46
CA LEU A 124 -8.63 -3.23 -7.62
C LEU A 124 -8.60 -2.41 -8.91
N ARG A 125 -8.84 -1.10 -8.80
CA ARG A 125 -8.69 -0.14 -9.88
C ARG A 125 -7.23 0.18 -10.20
N GLY A 126 -6.30 -0.10 -9.27
CA GLY A 126 -4.86 0.08 -9.47
C GLY A 126 -4.30 1.33 -8.77
N TYR A 127 -5.07 1.95 -7.88
CA TYR A 127 -4.61 3.13 -7.16
C TYR A 127 -3.85 2.75 -5.87
N PRO A 128 -2.67 3.36 -5.61
CA PRO A 128 -1.90 3.12 -4.41
C PRO A 128 -2.30 4.01 -3.22
N ASP A 129 -3.45 4.71 -3.25
CA ASP A 129 -3.88 5.67 -2.21
C ASP A 129 -3.88 5.09 -0.78
N ILE A 130 -4.14 3.79 -0.67
CA ILE A 130 -4.12 3.09 0.63
C ILE A 130 -2.73 3.15 1.26
N GLY A 131 -1.66 3.21 0.46
CA GLY A 131 -0.31 3.44 0.96
C GLY A 131 -0.18 4.76 1.72
N SER A 132 -0.76 5.84 1.20
CA SER A 132 -0.83 7.13 1.93
C SER A 132 -1.65 7.00 3.21
N ALA A 133 -2.77 6.26 3.18
CA ALA A 133 -3.58 6.01 4.36
C ALA A 133 -2.83 5.23 5.45
N VAL A 134 -1.94 4.29 5.08
CA VAL A 134 -1.04 3.61 6.02
C VAL A 134 -0.14 4.62 6.73
N LEU A 135 0.50 5.52 5.98
CA LEU A 135 1.41 6.53 6.55
C LEU A 135 0.68 7.47 7.52
N ILE A 136 -0.52 7.93 7.15
CA ILE A 136 -1.36 8.76 8.02
C ILE A 136 -1.76 7.98 9.27
N GLY A 137 -2.16 6.71 9.12
CA GLY A 137 -2.49 5.84 10.25
C GLY A 137 -1.30 5.64 11.20
N LEU A 138 -0.09 5.42 10.66
CA LEU A 138 1.13 5.29 11.46
C LEU A 138 1.43 6.59 12.22
N ALA A 139 1.31 7.74 11.57
CA ALA A 139 1.47 9.04 12.21
C ALA A 139 0.44 9.24 13.35
N ALA A 140 -0.81 8.87 13.13
CA ALA A 140 -1.86 8.91 14.15
C ALA A 140 -1.56 7.94 15.31
N LEU A 141 -1.06 6.75 15.03
CA LEU A 141 -0.68 5.77 16.05
C LEU A 141 0.45 6.29 16.93
N ILE A 142 1.49 6.88 16.33
CA ILE A 142 2.60 7.51 17.05
C ILE A 142 2.08 8.66 17.92
N TYR A 143 1.21 9.50 17.37
CA TYR A 143 0.58 10.59 18.14
C TYR A 143 -0.24 10.07 19.33
N LEU A 144 -1.01 9.00 19.15
CA LEU A 144 -1.80 8.40 20.23
C LEU A 144 -0.96 7.73 21.32
N GLN A 145 0.28 7.33 21.02
CA GLN A 145 1.21 6.81 22.03
C GLN A 145 1.76 7.91 22.94
N ASP A 146 1.95 9.13 22.43
CA ASP A 146 2.40 10.29 23.19
C ASP A 146 1.63 11.56 22.79
N VAL A 147 0.38 11.65 23.27
CA VAL A 147 -0.55 12.77 22.97
C VAL A 147 0.02 14.12 23.43
N ARG A 148 0.96 14.11 24.39
CA ARG A 148 1.61 15.32 24.91
C ARG A 148 2.93 15.64 24.21
N LEU A 149 3.34 14.86 23.19
CA LEU A 149 4.59 15.00 22.44
C LEU A 149 5.82 15.18 23.35
N LYS A 150 5.81 14.56 24.54
CA LYS A 150 6.84 14.77 25.56
C LYS A 150 8.16 14.08 25.21
N THR A 151 8.15 13.14 24.27
CA THR A 151 9.29 12.28 23.97
C THR A 151 9.61 12.30 22.48
N TRP A 152 10.27 13.38 22.02
CA TRP A 152 10.67 13.57 20.61
C TRP A 152 11.60 12.48 20.02
N TRP A 153 12.20 11.61 20.85
CA TRP A 153 13.30 10.71 20.46
C TRP A 153 13.08 9.21 20.71
N LYS A 154 11.92 8.78 21.23
CA LYS A 154 11.67 7.36 21.47
C LYS A 154 10.83 6.76 20.35
N ALA A 155 11.42 5.86 19.56
CA ALA A 155 10.65 4.90 18.79
C ALA A 155 9.87 4.00 19.79
N PRO A 156 8.56 3.80 19.60
CA PRO A 156 7.75 3.02 20.52
C PRO A 156 8.19 1.55 20.51
N LEU A 157 8.41 1.00 21.71
CA LEU A 157 8.53 -0.44 21.96
C LEU A 157 7.18 -1.13 21.78
#